data_AF-A0A1N7N9J6-F1
#
_entry.id   AF-A0A1N7N9J6-F1
#
_cell.length_a   1.000
_cell.length_b   1.000
_cell.length_c   1.000
_cell.angle_alpha   90.00
_cell.angle_beta   90.00
_cell.angle_gamma   90.00
#
_symmetry.space_group_name_H-M   'P 1'
#
loop_
_entity.id
_entity.type
_entity.pdbx_description
1 polymer ?
#
loop_
_entity_poly.entity_id
_entity_poly.type
_entity_poly.pdbx_seq_one_letter_code
_entity_poly.pdbx_strand_id
1 'polypeptide(L)'
;MRKISMFVIALFAFVACSKEGAKNEPSIIICPGFDCTCDPFIATYQWDSKVVLVRGFANPACNFVPFYLNQDSTEFTLPAGYTYDKFISEATLVNRVSLCGDTGTKK
;
A
#
# COMPACT_ATOMS: atom_id res chain seq x y z
N MET A 1 -30.25 -33.57 51.02
CA MET A 1 -29.28 -34.61 50.61
C MET A 1 -28.42 -34.04 49.48
N ARG A 2 -27.11 -33.94 49.71
CA ARG A 2 -26.11 -33.48 48.73
C ARG A 2 -25.96 -34.52 47.62
N LYS A 3 -25.96 -34.10 46.36
CA LYS A 3 -25.28 -34.81 45.27
C LYS A 3 -24.45 -33.80 44.49
N ILE A 4 -23.21 -33.65 44.96
CA ILE A 4 -22.10 -33.14 44.17
C ILE A 4 -21.81 -34.25 43.16
N SER A 5 -22.02 -34.00 41.87
CA SER A 5 -21.44 -34.85 40.83
C SER A 5 -20.58 -33.98 39.94
N MET A 6 -19.30 -34.09 40.24
CA MET A 6 -18.13 -33.69 39.50
C MET A 6 -18.23 -34.24 38.06
N PHE A 7 -18.26 -33.39 37.04
CA PHE A 7 -17.70 -33.73 35.72
C PHE A 7 -16.81 -32.60 35.24
N VAL A 8 -15.58 -32.77 35.71
CA VAL A 8 -14.34 -32.11 35.37
C VAL A 8 -13.98 -32.42 33.91
N ILE A 9 -13.48 -31.40 33.20
CA ILE A 9 -12.67 -31.46 31.97
C ILE A 9 -13.40 -31.83 30.67
N ALA A 10 -13.77 -30.78 29.93
CA ALA A 10 -13.65 -30.76 28.47
C ALA A 10 -12.98 -29.43 28.05
N LEU A 11 -11.80 -29.19 28.63
CA LEU A 11 -10.83 -28.22 28.14
C LEU A 11 -9.87 -28.98 27.21
N PHE A 12 -9.58 -28.38 26.05
CA PHE A 12 -8.61 -28.79 25.03
C PHE A 12 -9.05 -29.84 24.01
N ALA A 13 -9.70 -29.35 22.95
CA ALA A 13 -9.40 -29.78 21.58
C ALA A 13 -9.54 -28.54 20.67
N PHE A 14 -8.48 -27.74 20.56
CA PHE A 14 -7.67 -27.70 19.34
C PHE A 14 -8.51 -27.60 18.06
N VAL A 15 -8.99 -26.40 17.73
CA VAL A 15 -8.82 -25.83 16.38
C VAL A 15 -8.81 -24.30 16.46
N ALA A 16 -7.85 -23.73 17.22
CA ALA A 16 -7.40 -22.38 16.90
C ALA A 16 -6.63 -22.49 15.58
N CYS A 17 -7.37 -22.53 14.48
CA CYS A 17 -6.83 -22.32 13.15
C CYS A 17 -6.46 -20.84 13.08
N SER A 18 -5.33 -20.48 13.67
CA SER A 18 -4.60 -19.29 13.26
C SER A 18 -4.16 -19.58 11.84
N LYS A 19 -5.05 -19.31 10.88
CA LYS A 19 -4.63 -19.08 9.51
C LYS A 19 -3.75 -17.85 9.62
N GLU A 20 -2.45 -18.07 9.81
CA GLU A 20 -1.41 -17.13 9.44
C GLU A 20 -1.65 -16.85 7.96
N GLY A 21 -2.54 -15.90 7.70
CA GLY A 21 -2.68 -15.28 6.39
C GLY A 21 -1.29 -14.75 6.11
N ALA A 22 -0.62 -15.41 5.18
CA ALA A 22 0.72 -15.10 4.75
C ALA A 22 0.88 -13.58 4.78
N LYS A 23 1.71 -13.08 5.70
CA LYS A 23 2.33 -11.78 5.50
C LYS A 23 3.10 -11.98 4.21
N ASN A 24 2.50 -11.58 3.09
CA ASN A 24 3.25 -11.29 1.89
C ASN A 24 4.18 -10.16 2.32
N GLU A 25 5.36 -10.51 2.83
CA GLU A 25 6.48 -9.58 2.81
C GLU A 25 6.55 -9.08 1.37
N PRO A 26 6.57 -7.75 1.14
CA PRO A 26 6.79 -7.25 -0.20
C PRO A 26 8.15 -7.78 -0.62
N SER A 27 8.16 -8.78 -1.49
CA SER A 27 9.38 -9.25 -2.13
C SER A 27 9.92 -8.06 -2.88
N ILE A 28 10.97 -7.44 -2.34
CA ILE A 28 11.70 -6.37 -3.00
C ILE A 28 12.38 -7.04 -4.17
N ILE A 29 11.71 -7.06 -5.33
CA ILE A 29 12.31 -7.48 -6.58
C ILE A 29 13.27 -6.36 -6.94
N ILE A 30 14.51 -6.46 -6.47
CA ILE A 30 15.60 -5.60 -6.90
C ILE A 30 15.91 -6.03 -8.33
N CYS A 31 15.54 -5.21 -9.32
CA CYS A 31 15.95 -5.43 -10.71
C CYS A 31 17.48 -5.39 -10.81
N PRO A 32 18.15 -6.50 -11.14
CA PRO A 32 19.57 -6.47 -11.43
C PRO A 32 19.76 -6.15 -12.92
N GLY A 33 19.55 -4.90 -13.33
CA GLY A 33 19.76 -4.50 -14.74
C GLY A 33 19.19 -3.15 -15.14
N PHE A 34 19.72 -2.59 -16.24
CA PHE A 34 19.28 -1.34 -16.87
C PHE A 34 17.94 -1.44 -17.62
N ASP A 35 17.31 -2.63 -17.67
CA ASP A 35 16.13 -2.91 -18.50
C ASP A 35 14.78 -2.78 -17.76
N CYS A 36 14.76 -2.14 -16.58
CA CYS A 36 13.51 -1.96 -15.87
C CYS A 36 12.74 -0.75 -16.42
N THR A 37 11.71 -1.05 -17.20
CA THR A 37 10.74 -0.05 -17.66
C THR A 37 9.87 0.33 -16.48
N CYS A 38 10.04 1.56 -16.00
CA CYS A 38 9.27 2.11 -14.91
C CYS A 38 8.07 2.83 -15.51
N ASP A 39 6.90 2.20 -15.47
CA ASP A 39 5.67 2.81 -15.97
C ASP A 39 5.25 3.96 -15.03
N PRO A 40 5.24 5.22 -15.52
CA PRO A 40 4.89 6.36 -14.70
C PRO A 40 3.37 6.42 -14.52
N PHE A 41 2.96 6.83 -13.32
CA PHE A 41 1.57 7.09 -13.00
C PHE A 41 1.43 8.42 -12.25
N ILE A 42 0.21 8.96 -12.24
CA ILE A 42 -0.20 10.03 -11.35
C ILE A 42 -1.25 9.47 -10.39
N ALA A 43 -1.00 9.56 -9.10
CA ALA A 43 -1.96 9.20 -8.05
C ALA A 43 -2.48 10.46 -7.36
N THR A 44 -3.79 10.56 -7.23
CA THR A 44 -4.47 11.64 -6.52
C THR A 44 -4.77 11.17 -5.11
N TYR A 45 -4.34 11.94 -4.12
CA TYR A 45 -4.54 11.67 -2.71
C TYR A 45 -5.34 12.81 -2.06
N GLN A 46 -6.23 12.45 -1.15
CA GLN A 46 -6.80 13.37 -0.17
C GLN A 46 -5.93 13.30 1.09
N TRP A 47 -5.32 14.43 1.47
CA TRP A 47 -4.44 14.51 2.64
C TRP A 47 -4.56 15.88 3.30
N ASP A 48 -4.77 15.91 4.61
CA ASP A 48 -4.97 17.14 5.40
C ASP A 48 -5.98 18.13 4.77
N SER A 49 -7.15 17.62 4.39
CA SER A 49 -8.21 18.38 3.70
C SER A 49 -7.82 19.00 2.35
N LYS A 50 -6.70 18.57 1.75
CA LYS A 50 -6.21 19.01 0.43
C LYS A 50 -6.14 17.83 -0.54
N VAL A 51 -6.15 18.17 -1.83
CA VAL A 51 -5.89 17.21 -2.91
C VAL A 51 -4.42 17.36 -3.33
N VAL A 52 -3.66 16.28 -3.19
CA VAL A 52 -2.25 16.20 -3.59
C VAL A 52 -2.10 15.15 -4.68
N LEU A 53 -1.46 15.54 -5.78
CA LEU A 53 -1.12 14.63 -6.88
C LEU A 53 0.33 14.18 -6.68
N VAL A 54 0.57 12.89 -6.78
CA VAL A 54 1.90 12.30 -6.68
C VAL A 54 2.23 11.60 -7.97
N ARG A 55 3.33 12.01 -8.59
CA ARG A 55 3.94 11.27 -9.69
C ARG A 55 4.85 10.20 -9.12
N GLY A 56 4.63 8.96 -9.55
CA GLY A 56 5.42 7.80 -9.14
C GLY A 56 5.54 6.77 -10.25
N PHE A 57 6.15 5.64 -9.93
CA PHE A 57 6.38 4.53 -10.85
C PHE A 57 5.81 3.22 -10.30
N ALA A 58 5.19 2.41 -11.14
CA ALA A 58 4.41 1.26 -10.70
C ALA A 58 5.24 0.08 -10.14
N ASN A 59 6.54 0.03 -10.44
CA ASN A 59 7.39 -1.12 -10.14
C ASN A 59 8.29 -0.85 -8.91
N PRO A 60 8.29 -1.72 -7.89
CA PRO A 60 9.13 -1.55 -6.68
C PRO A 60 10.64 -1.58 -6.96
N ALA A 61 11.05 -2.08 -8.12
CA ALA A 61 12.44 -2.05 -8.57
C ALA A 61 12.90 -0.64 -9.01
N CYS A 62 11.97 0.28 -9.22
CA CYS A 62 12.25 1.64 -9.64
C CYS A 62 12.58 2.49 -8.42
N ASN A 63 13.87 2.78 -8.23
CA ASN A 63 14.26 3.86 -7.33
C ASN A 63 13.70 5.17 -7.88
N PHE A 64 12.75 5.77 -7.18
CA PHE A 64 12.20 7.06 -7.54
C PHE A 64 12.05 7.96 -6.33
N VAL A 65 12.19 9.26 -6.58
CA VAL A 65 11.84 10.30 -5.62
C VAL A 65 10.42 10.76 -5.98
N PRO A 66 9.45 10.66 -5.05
CA PRO A 66 8.08 11.10 -5.33
C PRO A 66 8.06 12.60 -5.60
N PHE A 67 7.36 12.98 -6.66
CA PHE A 67 7.16 14.37 -7.02
C PHE A 67 5.71 14.75 -6.75
N TYR A 68 5.50 15.80 -5.96
CA TYR A 68 4.18 16.20 -5.48
C TYR A 68 3.71 17.47 -6.17
N LEU A 69 2.42 17.51 -6.46
CA LEU A 69 1.74 18.59 -7.16
C LEU A 69 0.44 18.93 -6.43
N ASN A 70 0.07 20.21 -6.45
CA ASN A 70 -1.28 20.65 -6.10
C ASN A 70 -2.27 20.29 -7.23
N GLN A 71 -3.57 20.45 -6.98
CA GLN A 71 -4.62 20.19 -7.98
C GLN A 71 -4.49 21.05 -9.25
N ASP A 72 -3.88 22.23 -9.16
CA ASP A 72 -3.57 23.11 -10.29
C ASP A 72 -2.25 22.75 -11.02
N SER A 73 -1.66 21.60 -10.69
CA SER A 73 -0.37 21.13 -11.22
C SER A 73 0.85 21.99 -10.86
N THR A 74 0.73 22.90 -9.88
CA THR A 74 1.89 23.58 -9.30
C THR A 74 2.64 22.65 -8.35
N GLU A 75 3.95 22.85 -8.21
CA GLU A 75 4.77 22.04 -7.32
C GLU A 75 4.30 22.19 -5.87
N PHE A 76 4.18 21.05 -5.20
CA PHE A 76 3.85 20.96 -3.79
C PHE A 76 5.05 20.40 -3.04
N THR A 77 5.45 21.05 -1.95
CA THR A 77 6.47 20.51 -1.05
C THR A 77 5.80 20.04 0.22
N LEU A 78 6.09 18.79 0.62
CA LEU A 78 5.65 18.30 1.91
C LEU A 78 6.23 19.18 3.04
N PRO A 79 5.51 19.36 4.17
CA PRO A 79 6.03 20.08 5.33
C PRO A 79 7.35 19.48 5.81
N ALA A 80 8.19 20.31 6.41
CA ALA A 80 9.47 19.86 6.95
C ALA A 80 9.29 18.67 7.93
N GLY A 81 10.09 17.63 7.74
CA GLY A 81 10.03 16.40 8.54
C GLY A 81 8.99 15.37 8.09
N TYR A 82 8.23 15.60 7.02
CA TYR A 82 7.42 14.57 6.39
C TYR A 82 8.24 13.72 5.42
N THR A 83 8.08 12.40 5.51
CA THR A 83 8.58 11.43 4.54
C THR A 83 7.45 10.97 3.62
N TYR A 84 7.80 10.36 2.49
CA TYR A 84 6.82 9.71 1.62
C TYR A 84 5.98 8.68 2.37
N ASP A 85 6.64 7.83 3.17
CA ASP A 85 5.94 6.79 3.95
C ASP A 85 4.93 7.39 4.92
N LYS A 86 5.32 8.48 5.61
CA LYS A 86 4.41 9.19 6.51
C LYS A 86 3.23 9.79 5.75
N PHE A 87 3.50 10.46 4.63
CA PHE A 87 2.46 10.99 3.74
C PHE A 87 1.48 9.90 3.30
N ILE A 88 1.97 8.78 2.76
CA ILE A 88 1.12 7.67 2.27
C ILE A 88 0.33 7.01 3.42
N SER A 89 0.90 6.97 4.64
CA SER A 89 0.20 6.40 5.80
C SER A 89 -1.00 7.22 6.27
N GLU A 90 -1.01 8.53 5.99
CA GLU A 90 -2.07 9.46 6.39
C GLU A 90 -3.00 9.83 5.23
N ALA A 91 -2.49 9.74 4.00
CA ALA A 91 -3.21 10.13 2.80
C ALA A 91 -4.19 9.03 2.36
N THR A 92 -5.38 9.43 1.91
CA THR A 92 -6.34 8.52 1.28
C THR A 92 -6.17 8.57 -0.24
N LEU A 93 -5.84 7.45 -0.86
CA LEU A 93 -5.81 7.35 -2.32
C LEU A 93 -7.22 7.54 -2.89
N VAL A 94 -7.40 8.55 -3.74
CA VAL A 94 -8.66 8.85 -4.42
C VAL A 94 -8.69 8.22 -5.81
N ASN A 95 -7.61 8.39 -6.58
CA ASN A 95 -7.52 7.89 -7.94
C ASN A 95 -6.07 7.62 -8.34
N ARG A 96 -5.85 6.76 -9.34
CA ARG A 96 -4.54 6.51 -9.96
C ARG A 96 -4.72 6.37 -11.46
N VAL A 97 -3.97 7.15 -12.21
CA VAL A 97 -3.96 7.14 -13.68
C VAL A 97 -2.59 6.72 -14.17
N SER A 98 -2.53 5.68 -15.01
CA SER A 98 -1.32 5.33 -15.75
C SER A 98 -1.11 6.34 -16.89
N LEU A 99 0.10 6.89 -17.02
CA LEU A 99 0.42 7.82 -18.10
C LEU A 99 0.78 7.08 -19.39
N CYS A 100 1.31 5.87 -19.27
CA CYS A 100 1.40 4.94 -20.39
C CYS A 100 0.01 4.34 -20.57
N GLY A 101 -0.64 4.71 -21.67
CA GLY A 101 -1.98 4.26 -21.98
C GLY A 101 -2.09 2.76 -21.85
N ASP A 102 -3.21 2.33 -21.26
CA ASP A 102 -3.77 1.01 -21.50
C ASP A 102 -3.90 0.89 -23.02
N THR A 103 -2.87 0.37 -23.70
CA THR A 103 -3.01 -0.18 -25.04
C THR A 103 -3.82 -1.44 -24.83
N GLY A 104 -5.13 -1.24 -24.68
CA GLY A 104 -6.11 -2.29 -24.55
C GLY A 104 -5.97 -3.24 -25.72
N THR A 105 -5.13 -4.24 -25.56
CA THR A 105 -5.20 -5.48 -26.30
C THR A 105 -6.31 -6.26 -25.61
N LYS A 106 -7.55 -5.83 -25.83
CA LYS A 106 -8.67 -6.77 -25.76
C LYS A 106 -8.43 -7.75 -26.89
N LYS A 107 -8.00 -8.94 -26.46
CA LYS A 107 -7.86 -10.16 -27.24
C LYS A 107 -9.16 -10.51 -27.97
#